data_AF-A0A930XDL5-F1
#
_entry.id   AF-A0A930XDL5-F1
#
_cell.length_a   1.000
_cell.length_b   1.000
_cell.length_c   1.000
_cell.angle_alpha   90.00
_cell.angle_beta   90.00
_cell.angle_gamma   90.00
#
_symmetry.space_group_name_H-M   'P 1'
#
loop_
_entity.id
_entity.type
_entity.pdbx_description
1 polymer ?
#
loop_
_entity_poly.entity_id
_entity_poly.type
_entity_poly.pdbx_seq_one_letter_code
_entity_poly.pdbx_strand_id
1 'polypeptide(L)'
;MKKLDQKEARSLFEEVLGKRISDASWYRLKPVFGDNFPLIKQNVVWLAEIKKQLPKCDLRLVPVVNSVKVANELIAGKESKISGKELLELFDQHQITIHPNTLTKWFRPLNGFRKTRVYELKELYPVILAAHTYKIRREIDAVAQSIVKAG
;
A
#
# COMPACT_ATOMS: atom_id res chain seq x y z
N MET A 1 8.71 -9.64 -18.94
CA MET A 1 7.69 -8.56 -18.86
C MET A 1 8.20 -7.34 -19.60
N LYS A 2 7.36 -6.66 -20.40
CA LYS A 2 7.76 -5.46 -21.18
C LYS A 2 7.87 -4.24 -20.25
N LYS A 3 9.02 -3.57 -20.23
CA LYS A 3 9.17 -2.25 -19.59
C LYS A 3 8.43 -1.20 -20.41
N LEU A 4 7.71 -0.32 -19.73
CA LEU A 4 7.03 0.82 -20.32
C LEU A 4 8.01 1.98 -20.46
N ASP A 5 7.78 2.85 -21.44
CA ASP A 5 8.40 4.16 -21.42
C ASP A 5 7.70 5.11 -20.42
N GLN A 6 8.31 6.27 -20.17
CA GLN A 6 7.83 7.24 -19.19
C GLN A 6 6.48 7.87 -19.56
N LYS A 7 6.18 8.00 -20.86
CA LYS A 7 4.94 8.58 -21.36
C LYS A 7 3.82 7.56 -21.26
N GLU A 8 4.06 6.33 -21.70
CA GLU A 8 3.16 5.19 -21.57
C GLU A 8 2.79 4.95 -20.10
N ALA A 9 3.79 4.93 -19.21
CA ALA A 9 3.57 4.74 -17.79
C ALA A 9 2.73 5.87 -17.18
N ARG A 10 2.96 7.13 -17.58
CA ARG A 10 2.15 8.24 -17.08
C ARG A 10 0.71 8.14 -17.53
N SER A 11 0.48 7.89 -18.82
CA SER A 11 -0.87 7.75 -19.38
C SER A 11 -1.65 6.65 -18.67
N LEU A 12 -1.03 5.49 -18.48
CA LEU A 12 -1.63 4.37 -17.75
C LEU A 12 -1.92 4.71 -16.28
N PHE A 13 -1.01 5.43 -15.62
CA PHE A 13 -1.21 5.87 -14.24
C PHE A 13 -2.41 6.82 -14.11
N GLU A 14 -2.52 7.80 -15.01
CA GLU A 14 -3.64 8.77 -15.03
C GLU A 14 -4.98 8.11 -15.36
N GLU A 15 -4.99 7.13 -16.26
CA GLU A 15 -6.16 6.33 -16.62
C GLU A 15 -6.73 5.61 -15.40
N VAL A 16 -5.89 4.87 -14.68
CA VAL A 16 -6.31 4.12 -13.48
C VAL A 16 -6.72 5.06 -12.34
N LEU A 17 -5.96 6.14 -12.15
CA LEU A 17 -6.25 7.17 -11.15
C LEU A 17 -7.57 7.91 -11.43
N GLY A 18 -8.01 7.96 -12.70
CA GLY A 18 -9.22 8.67 -13.14
C GLY A 18 -9.05 10.19 -13.19
N LYS A 19 -7.81 10.70 -13.12
CA LYS A 19 -7.49 12.12 -13.25
C LYS A 19 -6.04 12.34 -13.65
N ARG A 20 -5.78 13.52 -14.21
CA ARG A 20 -4.44 13.98 -14.59
C ARG A 20 -3.55 14.17 -13.36
N ILE A 21 -2.27 13.86 -13.52
CA ILE A 21 -1.24 14.18 -12.54
C ILE A 21 -0.40 15.36 -13.04
N SER A 22 0.03 16.25 -12.13
CA SER A 22 0.92 17.35 -12.52
C SER A 22 2.31 16.83 -12.89
N ASP A 23 3.02 17.55 -13.77
CA ASP A 23 4.38 17.20 -14.20
C ASP A 23 5.34 17.07 -13.02
N ALA A 24 5.25 17.99 -12.05
CA ALA A 24 6.06 17.95 -10.84
C ALA A 24 5.79 16.70 -9.99
N SER A 25 4.52 16.27 -9.90
CA SER A 25 4.16 15.06 -9.16
C SER A 25 4.63 13.80 -9.88
N TRP A 26 4.51 13.77 -11.22
CA TRP A 26 5.04 12.67 -12.03
C TRP A 26 6.57 12.58 -11.95
N TYR A 27 7.27 13.71 -12.03
CA TYR A 27 8.72 13.77 -11.90
C TYR A 27 9.21 13.16 -10.58
N ARG A 28 8.52 13.47 -9.48
CA ARG A 28 8.80 12.92 -8.15
C ARG A 28 8.50 11.42 -8.04
N LEU A 29 7.65 10.88 -8.90
CA LEU A 29 7.27 9.46 -8.92
C LEU A 29 8.26 8.58 -9.69
N LYS A 30 8.97 9.12 -10.68
CA LYS A 30 9.93 8.36 -11.49
C LYS A 30 10.94 7.54 -10.66
N PRO A 31 11.55 8.08 -9.58
CA PRO A 31 12.55 7.36 -8.80
C PRO A 31 12.01 6.16 -8.02
N VAL A 32 10.68 6.04 -7.87
CA VAL A 32 10.04 4.87 -7.22
C VAL A 32 10.22 3.62 -8.06
N PHE A 33 10.30 3.77 -9.39
CA PHE A 33 10.51 2.66 -10.30
C PHE A 33 12.01 2.38 -10.45
N GLY A 34 12.51 1.41 -9.70
CA GLY A 34 13.90 0.96 -9.72
C GLY A 34 14.02 -0.54 -10.05
N ASP A 35 15.20 -1.11 -9.84
CA ASP A 35 15.49 -2.52 -10.19
C ASP A 35 14.54 -3.51 -9.50
N ASN A 36 14.17 -3.22 -8.24
CA ASN A 36 13.27 -4.04 -7.44
C ASN A 36 11.78 -3.76 -7.65
N PHE A 37 11.44 -2.70 -8.40
CA PHE A 37 10.08 -2.29 -8.74
C PHE A 37 10.06 -1.72 -10.17
N PRO A 38 10.25 -2.56 -11.20
CA PRO A 38 10.48 -2.09 -12.55
C PRO A 38 9.27 -1.33 -13.10
N LEU A 39 9.53 -0.40 -14.02
CA LEU A 39 8.49 0.37 -14.72
C LEU A 39 7.76 -0.53 -15.73
N ILE A 40 6.85 -1.36 -15.24
CA ILE A 40 6.02 -2.30 -16.03
C ILE A 40 4.54 -2.01 -15.79
N LYS A 41 3.67 -2.44 -16.72
CA LYS A 41 2.21 -2.22 -16.66
C LYS A 41 1.61 -2.53 -15.29
N GLN A 42 1.91 -3.71 -14.74
CA GLN A 42 1.36 -4.15 -13.46
C GLN A 42 1.72 -3.18 -12.31
N ASN A 43 2.98 -2.79 -12.22
CA ASN A 43 3.48 -1.91 -11.16
C ASN A 43 2.92 -0.49 -11.27
N VAL A 44 2.73 0.00 -12.50
CA VAL A 44 2.13 1.32 -12.75
C VAL A 44 0.65 1.35 -12.39
N VAL A 45 -0.13 0.37 -12.85
CA VAL A 45 -1.55 0.22 -12.48
C VAL A 45 -1.68 0.16 -10.97
N TRP A 46 -0.81 -0.63 -10.36
CA TRP A 46 -0.84 -0.83 -8.94
C TRP A 46 -0.52 0.45 -8.14
N LEU A 47 0.53 1.19 -8.51
CA LEU A 47 0.86 2.45 -7.86
C LEU A 47 -0.26 3.50 -8.01
N ALA A 48 -0.96 3.50 -9.15
CA ALA A 48 -2.11 4.36 -9.39
C ALA A 48 -3.32 4.01 -8.50
N GLU A 49 -3.61 2.72 -8.32
CA GLU A 49 -4.67 2.24 -7.40
C GLU A 49 -4.38 2.67 -5.95
N ILE A 50 -3.12 2.58 -5.50
CA ILE A 50 -2.73 3.08 -4.18
C ILE A 50 -3.02 4.57 -4.07
N LYS A 51 -2.64 5.37 -5.07
CA LYS A 51 -2.85 6.82 -5.06
C LYS A 51 -4.33 7.19 -5.08
N LYS A 52 -5.15 6.40 -5.78
CA LYS A 52 -6.59 6.55 -5.85
C LYS A 52 -7.24 6.30 -4.48
N GLN A 53 -6.84 5.24 -3.80
CA GLN A 53 -7.32 4.89 -2.46
C GLN A 53 -6.76 5.82 -1.38
N LEU A 54 -5.57 6.38 -1.59
CA LEU A 54 -4.86 7.22 -0.63
C LEU A 54 -4.36 8.53 -1.27
N PRO A 55 -5.26 9.50 -1.57
CA PRO A 55 -4.91 10.70 -2.33
C PRO A 55 -3.81 11.55 -1.70
N LYS A 56 -3.74 11.57 -0.35
CA LYS A 56 -2.75 12.34 0.43
C LYS A 56 -1.44 11.58 0.70
N CYS A 57 -1.31 10.31 0.27
CA CYS A 57 -0.09 9.54 0.47
C CYS A 57 1.03 10.05 -0.44
N ASP A 58 2.22 10.25 0.14
CA ASP A 58 3.43 10.48 -0.62
C ASP A 58 3.98 9.14 -1.15
N LEU A 59 3.79 8.92 -2.44
CA LEU A 59 4.18 7.67 -3.10
C LEU A 59 5.71 7.52 -3.21
N ARG A 60 6.50 8.56 -2.89
CA ARG A 60 7.95 8.47 -2.74
C ARG A 60 8.38 7.62 -1.56
N LEU A 61 7.46 7.32 -0.64
CA LEU A 61 7.72 6.45 0.49
C LEU A 61 7.83 5.01 -0.02
N VAL A 62 9.04 4.65 -0.44
CA VAL A 62 9.56 3.28 -0.66
C VAL A 62 9.04 2.26 0.36
N PRO A 63 8.79 2.60 1.66
CA PRO A 63 8.15 1.66 2.59
C PRO A 63 6.76 1.19 2.18
N VAL A 64 5.94 2.00 1.48
CA VAL A 64 4.59 1.61 1.00
C VAL A 64 4.72 0.56 -0.11
N VAL A 65 5.65 0.77 -1.04
CA VAL A 65 5.87 -0.13 -2.18
C VAL A 65 6.50 -1.45 -1.71
N ASN A 66 7.46 -1.41 -0.79
CA ASN A 66 8.02 -2.62 -0.19
C ASN A 66 6.98 -3.38 0.65
N SER A 67 6.19 -2.67 1.45
CA SER A 67 5.11 -3.24 2.26
C SER A 67 4.11 -4.03 1.43
N VAL A 68 3.72 -3.47 0.28
CA VAL A 68 2.74 -4.12 -0.57
C VAL A 68 3.39 -5.16 -1.50
N LYS A 69 4.68 -5.02 -1.82
CA LYS A 69 5.46 -6.10 -2.45
C LYS A 69 5.49 -7.33 -1.55
N VAL A 70 5.74 -7.15 -0.26
CA VAL A 70 5.70 -8.23 0.73
C VAL A 70 4.28 -8.79 0.88
N ALA A 71 3.26 -7.93 0.90
CA ALA A 71 1.87 -8.39 0.85
C ALA A 71 1.57 -9.25 -0.40
N ASN A 72 2.09 -8.87 -1.56
CA ASN A 72 1.93 -9.62 -2.81
C ASN A 72 2.71 -10.94 -2.80
N GLU A 73 3.91 -10.99 -2.25
CA GLU A 73 4.70 -12.23 -2.06
C GLU A 73 3.98 -13.19 -1.10
N LEU A 74 3.37 -12.67 -0.03
CA LEU A 74 2.52 -13.43 0.90
C LEU A 74 1.25 -13.96 0.23
N ILE A 75 0.67 -13.20 -0.70
CA ILE A 75 -0.51 -13.61 -1.48
C ILE A 75 -0.16 -14.65 -2.55
N ALA A 76 1.03 -14.58 -3.14
CA ALA A 76 1.46 -15.48 -4.20
C ALA A 76 1.83 -16.89 -3.71
N GLY A 77 2.10 -17.07 -2.41
CA GLY A 77 2.58 -18.33 -1.83
C GLY A 77 1.58 -19.12 -0.97
N LYS A 78 0.38 -18.59 -0.67
CA LYS A 78 -0.66 -19.30 0.09
C LYS A 78 -1.91 -19.48 -0.76
N GLU A 79 -2.66 -20.56 -0.51
CA GLU A 79 -4.02 -20.72 -1.05
C GLU A 79 -4.80 -19.42 -0.86
N SER A 80 -5.72 -19.09 -1.77
CA SER A 80 -6.33 -17.76 -2.00
C SER A 80 -7.07 -17.11 -0.81
N LYS A 81 -6.95 -17.68 0.40
CA LYS A 81 -7.69 -17.41 1.62
C LYS A 81 -6.75 -17.29 2.83
N ILE A 82 -7.14 -16.46 3.80
CA ILE A 82 -6.45 -16.32 5.09
C ILE A 82 -7.47 -16.07 6.20
N SER A 83 -7.25 -16.62 7.39
CA SER A 83 -8.09 -16.31 8.54
C SER A 83 -7.77 -14.92 9.12
N GLY A 84 -8.75 -14.32 9.80
CA GLY A 84 -8.52 -13.05 10.50
C GLY A 84 -7.41 -13.13 11.56
N LYS A 85 -7.22 -14.30 12.20
CA LYS A 85 -6.13 -14.55 13.15
C LYS A 85 -4.77 -14.50 12.44
N GLU A 86 -4.61 -15.26 11.37
CA GLU A 86 -3.36 -15.28 10.58
C GLU A 86 -3.04 -13.90 10.00
N LEU A 87 -4.06 -13.12 9.62
CA LEU A 87 -3.86 -11.76 9.14
C LEU A 87 -3.30 -10.83 10.24
N LEU A 88 -3.75 -10.98 11.49
CA LEU A 88 -3.19 -10.21 12.60
C LEU A 88 -1.75 -10.63 12.91
N GLU A 89 -1.45 -11.93 12.84
CA GLU A 89 -0.07 -12.43 13.00
C GLU A 89 0.84 -11.89 11.90
N LEU A 90 0.34 -11.80 10.66
CA LEU A 90 1.05 -11.20 9.54
C LEU A 90 1.30 -9.70 9.77
N PHE A 91 0.32 -8.96 10.27
CA PHE A 91 0.53 -7.56 10.66
C PHE A 91 1.58 -7.43 11.76
N ASP A 92 1.59 -8.32 12.75
CA ASP A 92 2.59 -8.32 13.83
C ASP A 92 4.01 -8.63 13.31
N GLN A 93 4.16 -9.61 12.42
CA GLN A 93 5.42 -9.92 11.73
C GLN A 93 5.98 -8.71 10.96
N HIS A 94 5.09 -7.88 10.41
CA HIS A 94 5.46 -6.62 9.75
C HIS A 94 5.53 -5.42 10.69
N GLN A 95 5.48 -5.63 12.01
CA GLN A 95 5.51 -4.60 13.04
C GLN A 95 4.42 -3.54 12.83
N ILE A 96 3.23 -3.97 12.40
CA ILE A 96 2.06 -3.11 12.21
C ILE A 96 1.15 -3.28 13.42
N THR A 97 1.22 -2.33 14.35
CA THR A 97 0.27 -2.27 15.48
C THR A 97 -0.94 -1.43 15.11
N ILE A 98 -2.11 -2.06 15.01
CA ILE A 98 -3.37 -1.40 14.62
C ILE A 98 -4.27 -1.25 15.85
N HIS A 99 -4.74 -0.02 16.10
CA HIS A 99 -5.73 0.21 17.15
C HIS A 99 -7.05 -0.50 16.80
N PRO A 100 -7.77 -1.15 17.76
CA PRO A 100 -9.00 -1.89 17.49
C PRO A 100 -10.05 -1.10 16.70
N ASN A 101 -10.28 0.16 17.06
CA ASN A 101 -11.21 1.04 16.33
C ASN A 101 -10.84 1.27 14.86
N THR A 102 -9.54 1.31 14.55
CA THR A 102 -9.04 1.46 13.17
C THR A 102 -9.28 0.19 12.38
N LEU A 103 -9.01 -0.98 12.97
CA LEU A 103 -9.30 -2.28 12.38
C LEU A 103 -10.80 -2.43 12.05
N THR A 104 -11.68 -2.07 12.99
CA THR A 104 -13.14 -2.09 12.78
C THR A 104 -13.56 -1.22 11.60
N LYS A 105 -12.95 -0.03 11.42
CA LYS A 105 -13.25 0.85 10.29
C LYS A 105 -12.83 0.24 8.95
N TRP A 106 -11.64 -0.36 8.88
CA TRP A 106 -11.15 -0.99 7.64
C TRP A 106 -11.96 -2.21 7.23
N PHE A 107 -12.45 -2.97 8.21
CA PHE A 107 -13.26 -4.16 7.96
C PHE A 107 -14.76 -3.88 7.83
N ARG A 108 -15.23 -2.64 7.98
CA ARG A 108 -16.66 -2.31 7.82
C ARG A 108 -17.25 -2.77 6.48
N PRO A 109 -16.58 -2.57 5.31
CA PRO A 109 -17.07 -3.08 4.03
C PRO A 109 -17.10 -4.61 3.95
N LEU A 110 -16.35 -5.28 4.81
CA LEU A 110 -16.24 -6.74 4.89
C LEU A 110 -17.13 -7.31 6.01
N ASN A 111 -18.19 -6.61 6.44
CA ASN A 111 -19.07 -7.04 7.55
C ASN A 111 -18.34 -7.24 8.89
N GLY A 112 -17.29 -6.45 9.13
CA GLY A 112 -16.54 -6.44 10.38
C GLY A 112 -15.41 -7.48 10.44
N PHE A 113 -14.45 -7.20 11.33
CA PHE A 113 -13.32 -8.07 11.56
C PHE A 113 -13.70 -9.20 12.51
N ARG A 114 -13.38 -10.45 12.14
CA ARG A 114 -13.55 -11.64 12.99
C ARG A 114 -12.31 -12.51 12.86
N LYS A 115 -11.68 -12.84 13.99
CA LYS A 115 -10.46 -13.67 14.01
C LYS A 115 -10.67 -15.05 13.38
N THR A 116 -11.87 -15.62 13.55
CA THR A 116 -12.24 -16.96 13.07
C THR A 116 -12.73 -16.98 11.63
N ARG A 117 -13.01 -15.82 11.02
CA ARG A 117 -13.49 -15.76 9.64
C ARG A 117 -12.31 -15.97 8.68
N VAL A 118 -12.58 -16.74 7.63
CA VAL A 118 -11.71 -16.85 6.46
C VAL A 118 -12.11 -15.76 5.46
N TYR A 119 -11.11 -15.03 4.98
CA TYR A 119 -11.26 -13.96 4.00
C TYR A 119 -10.53 -14.34 2.72
N GLU A 120 -11.09 -13.94 1.58
CA GLU A 120 -10.35 -14.03 0.32
C GLU A 120 -9.29 -12.92 0.29
N LEU A 121 -8.07 -13.23 -0.14
CA LEU A 121 -6.97 -12.26 -0.16
C LEU A 121 -7.28 -11.03 -1.03
N LYS A 122 -8.03 -11.22 -2.13
CA LYS A 122 -8.51 -10.12 -2.99
C LYS A 122 -9.37 -9.11 -2.24
N GLU A 123 -10.15 -9.55 -1.25
CA GLU A 123 -11.03 -8.70 -0.45
C GLU A 123 -10.26 -7.94 0.63
N LEU A 124 -9.14 -8.51 1.09
CA LEU A 124 -8.27 -7.92 2.10
C LEU A 124 -7.28 -6.90 1.55
N TYR A 125 -7.14 -6.82 0.22
CA TYR A 125 -6.20 -5.91 -0.41
C TYR A 125 -6.28 -4.46 0.10
N PRO A 126 -7.48 -3.85 0.22
CA PRO A 126 -7.61 -2.48 0.75
C PRO A 126 -7.24 -2.38 2.23
N VAL A 127 -7.51 -3.44 3.01
CA VAL A 127 -7.18 -3.50 4.44
C VAL A 127 -5.67 -3.57 4.65
N ILE A 128 -5.00 -4.44 3.92
CA ILE A 128 -3.54 -4.62 3.99
C ILE A 128 -2.86 -3.31 3.60
N LEU A 129 -3.30 -2.66 2.52
CA LEU A 129 -2.77 -1.37 2.11
C LEU A 129 -2.98 -0.29 3.18
N ALA A 130 -4.17 -0.25 3.79
CA ALA A 130 -4.48 0.70 4.86
C ALA A 130 -3.60 0.47 6.10
N ALA A 131 -3.34 -0.80 6.45
CA ALA A 131 -2.47 -1.21 7.55
C ALA A 131 -1.04 -0.72 7.38
N HIS A 132 -0.44 -0.96 6.22
CA HIS A 132 0.91 -0.49 5.93
C HIS A 132 1.00 1.05 5.88
N THR A 133 0.00 1.70 5.29
CA THR A 133 -0.07 3.17 5.27
C THR A 133 -0.18 3.76 6.67
N TYR A 134 -0.93 3.10 7.56
CA TYR A 134 -1.07 3.52 8.94
C TYR A 134 0.26 3.43 9.70
N LYS A 135 1.00 2.33 9.53
CA LYS A 135 2.35 2.18 10.09
C LYS A 135 3.26 3.33 9.65
N ILE A 136 3.33 3.59 8.36
CA ILE A 136 4.21 4.61 7.78
C ILE A 136 3.88 6.01 8.30
N ARG A 137 2.59 6.35 8.42
CA ARG A 137 2.19 7.63 9.01
C ARG A 137 2.68 7.76 10.44
N ARG A 138 2.52 6.72 11.27
CA ARG A 138 2.99 6.74 12.66
C ARG A 138 4.50 6.87 12.76
N GLU A 139 5.25 6.22 11.88
CA GLU A 139 6.72 6.32 11.84
C GLU A 139 7.17 7.74 11.47
N ILE A 140 6.53 8.35 10.47
CA ILE A 140 6.80 9.75 10.08
C ILE A 140 6.47 10.70 11.23
N ASP A 141 5.30 10.54 11.86
CA ASP A 141 4.87 11.38 12.98
C ASP A 141 5.84 11.26 14.17
N ALA A 142 6.32 10.05 14.47
CA ALA A 142 7.30 9.80 15.52
C ALA A 142 8.64 10.48 15.23
N VAL A 143 9.14 10.38 13.99
CA VAL A 143 10.37 11.06 13.57
C VAL A 143 10.21 12.58 13.66
N ALA A 144 9.12 13.13 13.14
CA ALA A 144 8.85 14.57 13.21
C ALA A 144 8.80 15.09 14.65
N GLN A 145 8.16 14.36 15.57
CA GLN A 145 8.11 14.70 16.99
C GLN A 145 9.49 14.62 17.67
N SER A 146 10.33 13.67 17.26
CA SER A 146 11.70 13.56 17.81
C SER A 146 12.59 14.73 17.42
N ILE A 147 12.44 15.25 16.19
CA ILE A 147 13.19 16.41 15.70
C ILE A 147 12.74 17.69 16.43
N VAL A 148 11.44 17.87 16.64
CA VAL A 148 10.88 19.05 17.35
C VAL A 148 11.27 19.06 18.83
N LYS A 149 11.52 17.90 19.46
CA LYS A 149 11.97 17.82 20.86
C LYS A 149 13.47 18.00 21.05
N ALA A 150 14.25 17.91 19.97
CA ALA A 150 15.71 17.96 20.00
C ALA A 150 16.29 19.33 19.58
N GLY A 151 15.45 20.25 19.09
CA GLY A 151 15.80 21.64 18.81
C GLY A 151 15.15 22.59 19.79
#